data_AF-A0A382W3G2-F1
#
_entry.id   AF-A0A382W3G2-F1
#
_cell.length_a   1.000
_cell.length_b   1.000
_cell.length_c   1.000
_cell.angle_alpha   90.00
_cell.angle_beta   90.00
_cell.angle_gamma   90.00
#
_symmetry.space_group_name_H-M   'P 1'
#
loop_
_entity.id
_entity.type
_entity.pdbx_description
1 polymer ?
#
loop_
_entity_poly.entity_id
_entity_poly.type
_entity_poly.pdbx_seq_one_letter_code
_entity_poly.pdbx_strand_id
1 'polypeptide(L)' 'RSSSWGTRPLPTRNRVNSDNHGKRDEHLVPLEGSVDWSTALMTTQKIGYDVTWTFAVGRSQNLEIALDTVCRVRTRID' A
#
# COMPACT_ATOMS: atom_id res chain seq x y z
N ARG A 1 -30.55 -4.51 22.28
CA ARG A 1 -29.15 -4.56 22.76
C ARG A 1 -28.32 -3.68 21.83
N SER A 2 -28.24 -2.38 22.11
CA SER A 2 -27.41 -1.44 21.35
C SER A 2 -25.98 -1.51 21.85
N SER A 3 -25.01 -1.51 20.95
CA SER A 3 -23.60 -1.30 21.28
C SER A 3 -23.12 -0.11 20.46
N SER A 4 -23.00 1.01 21.16
CA SER A 4 -22.49 2.29 20.71
C SER A 4 -21.01 2.17 20.33
N TRP A 5 -20.68 2.50 19.08
CA TRP A 5 -19.31 2.77 18.67
C TRP A 5 -18.95 4.18 19.16
N GLY A 6 -18.35 4.25 20.35
CA GLY A 6 -17.80 5.48 20.90
C GLY A 6 -16.69 6.03 20.00
N THR A 7 -16.71 7.33 19.81
CA THR A 7 -15.78 8.15 19.03
C THR A 7 -14.37 8.06 19.62
N ARG A 8 -13.63 6.99 19.30
CA ARG A 8 -12.17 6.99 19.46
C ARG A 8 -11.58 7.89 18.37
N PRO A 9 -10.67 8.81 18.69
CA PRO A 9 -9.86 9.47 17.67
C PRO A 9 -9.20 8.37 16.85
N LEU A 10 -9.48 8.33 15.56
CA LEU A 10 -8.80 7.42 14.66
C LEU A 10 -7.32 7.79 14.75
N PRO A 11 -6.40 6.86 15.09
CA PRO A 11 -4.99 7.13 14.88
C PRO A 11 -4.86 7.52 13.40
N THR A 12 -4.08 8.56 13.10
CA THR A 12 -3.75 8.95 11.73
C THR A 12 -3.47 7.68 10.94
N ARG A 13 -4.45 7.25 10.12
CA ARG A 13 -4.45 5.91 9.54
C ARG A 13 -3.31 5.90 8.54
N ASN A 14 -2.14 5.41 8.97
CA ASN A 14 -1.16 4.91 8.03
C ASN A 14 -1.87 3.75 7.30
N ARG A 15 -2.36 4.03 6.09
CA ARG A 15 -2.89 3.00 5.23
C ARG A 15 -1.70 2.15 4.81
N VAL A 16 -1.78 0.87 5.14
CA VAL A 16 -0.78 -0.11 4.75
C VAL A 16 -1.14 -0.57 3.35
N ASN A 17 -0.20 -0.46 2.43
CA ASN A 17 -0.40 -0.72 1.01
C ASN A 17 -0.03 -2.18 0.70
N SER A 18 -0.79 -2.82 -0.16
CA SER A 18 -0.49 -4.16 -0.65
C SER A 18 -1.16 -4.40 -1.99
N ASP A 19 -0.65 -5.37 -2.74
CA ASP A 19 -1.20 -5.76 -4.03
C ASP A 19 -2.17 -6.95 -3.87
N ASN A 20 -3.05 -7.13 -4.85
CA ASN A 20 -3.98 -8.24 -4.93
C ASN A 20 -4.57 -8.38 -6.35
N HIS A 21 -5.28 -9.48 -6.60
CA HIS A 21 -5.99 -9.75 -7.86
C HIS A 21 -7.44 -9.21 -7.89
N GLY A 22 -7.77 -8.22 -7.04
CA GLY A 22 -9.07 -7.53 -7.02
C GLY A 22 -10.23 -8.26 -6.34
N LYS A 23 -10.06 -9.54 -5.97
CA LYS A 23 -11.12 -10.35 -5.35
C LYS A 23 -10.94 -10.59 -3.85
N ARG A 24 -9.71 -10.60 -3.37
CA ARG A 24 -9.34 -10.93 -1.99
C ARG A 24 -8.20 -10.03 -1.56
N ASP A 25 -8.12 -9.78 -0.26
CA ASP A 25 -6.96 -9.11 0.33
C ASP A 25 -5.84 -10.12 0.52
N GLU A 26 -4.98 -10.23 -0.50
CA GLU A 26 -3.94 -11.26 -0.60
C GLU A 26 -2.59 -10.82 -0.03
N HIS A 27 -2.46 -9.53 0.31
CA HIS A 27 -1.21 -8.95 0.81
C HIS A 27 0.00 -9.27 -0.07
N LEU A 28 -0.14 -9.16 -1.40
CA LEU A 28 0.95 -9.38 -2.34
C LEU A 28 1.93 -8.20 -2.33
N VAL A 29 3.19 -8.46 -2.70
CA VAL A 29 4.15 -7.38 -2.91
C VAL A 29 3.69 -6.57 -4.13
N PRO A 30 4.00 -5.26 -4.18
CA PRO A 30 3.72 -4.47 -5.37
C PRO A 30 4.24 -5.12 -6.64
N LEU A 31 3.42 -5.14 -7.69
CA LEU A 31 3.65 -5.78 -9.00
C LEU A 31 3.40 -7.29 -9.07
N GLU A 32 3.11 -7.98 -7.96
CA GLU A 32 2.70 -9.40 -8.00
C GLU A 32 1.18 -9.58 -8.19
N GLY A 33 0.39 -8.51 -8.11
CA GLY A 33 -1.04 -8.55 -8.33
C GLY A 33 -1.48 -7.73 -9.55
N SER A 34 -2.60 -7.03 -9.41
CA SER A 34 -3.27 -6.32 -10.51
C SER A 34 -3.38 -4.81 -10.29
N VAL A 35 -2.83 -4.31 -9.19
CA VAL A 35 -2.84 -2.87 -8.90
C VAL A 35 -1.89 -2.14 -9.87
N ASP A 36 -2.40 -1.07 -10.49
CA ASP A 36 -1.57 -0.12 -11.25
C ASP A 36 -0.81 0.79 -10.29
N TRP A 37 0.35 0.31 -9.85
CA TRP A 37 1.23 1.04 -8.94
C TRP A 37 1.82 2.30 -9.56
N SER A 38 1.99 2.35 -10.88
CA SER A 38 2.50 3.53 -11.56
C SER A 38 1.52 4.69 -11.44
N THR A 39 0.24 4.43 -11.73
CA THR A 39 -0.82 5.43 -11.56
C THR A 39 -1.02 5.78 -10.08
N ALA A 40 -0.94 4.80 -9.17
CA ALA A 40 -1.09 5.04 -7.74
C ALA A 40 0.03 5.95 -7.19
N LEU A 41 1.29 5.69 -7.54
CA LEU A 41 2.45 6.49 -7.13
C LEU A 41 2.42 7.89 -7.76
N MET A 42 2.06 8.00 -9.04
CA MET A 42 1.89 9.30 -9.69
C MET A 42 0.80 10.15 -9.04
N THR A 43 -0.34 9.54 -8.73
CA THR A 43 -1.49 10.27 -8.17
C THR A 43 -1.21 10.76 -6.76
N THR A 44 -0.52 9.94 -5.97
CA THR A 44 -0.12 10.29 -4.60
C THR A 44 0.97 11.37 -4.58
N GLN A 45 1.94 11.32 -5.49
CA GLN A 45 2.89 12.42 -5.70
C GLN A 45 2.17 13.73 -6.07
N LYS A 46 1.21 13.68 -7.00
CA LYS A 46 0.44 14.86 -7.44
C LYS A 46 -0.31 15.57 -6.31
N ILE A 47 -0.79 14.83 -5.31
CA ILE A 47 -1.48 15.41 -4.16
C ILE A 47 -0.51 15.81 -3.02
N GLY A 48 0.80 15.74 -3.26
CA GLY A 48 1.82 16.08 -2.27
C GLY A 48 1.93 15.08 -1.13
N TYR A 49 1.58 13.80 -1.35
CA TYR A 49 1.76 12.76 -0.36
C TYR A 49 3.25 12.37 -0.26
N ASP A 50 3.98 13.10 0.58
CA ASP A 50 5.43 12.97 0.79
C ASP A 50 5.79 12.17 2.05
N VAL A 51 4.81 11.50 2.66
CA VAL A 51 5.03 10.69 3.87
C VAL A 51 5.40 9.25 3.52
N THR A 52 5.94 8.54 4.52
CA THR A 52 6.41 7.15 4.37
C THR A 52 5.32 6.21 3.85
N TRP A 53 5.65 5.48 2.80
CA TRP A 53 4.85 4.36 2.31
C TRP A 53 5.11 3.13 3.17
N THR A 54 4.07 2.61 3.79
CA THR A 54 4.14 1.36 4.57
C THR A 54 3.46 0.25 3.77
N PHE A 55 4.13 -0.88 3.59
CA PHE A 55 3.56 -2.02 2.86
C PHE A 55 3.25 -3.20 3.80
N ALA A 56 2.07 -3.78 3.66
CA ALA A 56 1.65 -4.99 4.37
C ALA A 56 1.79 -6.18 3.42
N VAL A 57 2.90 -6.90 3.53
CA VAL A 57 3.18 -8.08 2.71
C VAL A 57 2.95 -9.36 3.51
N GLY A 58 2.52 -10.41 2.82
CA GLY A 58 2.30 -11.73 3.41
C GLY A 58 3.58 -12.31 4.02
N ARG A 59 3.43 -13.12 5.07
CA ARG A 59 4.53 -13.67 5.89
C ARG A 59 5.58 -14.49 5.11
N SER A 60 5.24 -14.96 3.91
CA SER A 60 6.10 -15.78 3.03
C SER A 60 6.75 -14.98 1.90
N GLN A 61 6.48 -13.68 1.78
CA GLN A 61 7.03 -12.86 0.71
C GLN A 61 8.37 -12.27 1.13
N ASN A 62 9.32 -12.25 0.20
CA ASN A 62 10.65 -11.73 0.46
C ASN A 62 10.61 -10.19 0.48
N LEU A 63 10.70 -9.61 1.68
CA LEU A 63 10.62 -8.17 1.91
C LEU A 63 11.67 -7.38 1.13
N GLU A 64 12.85 -7.95 0.90
CA GLU A 64 13.91 -7.33 0.11
C GLU A 64 13.49 -7.11 -1.35
N ILE A 65 12.85 -8.12 -1.94
CA ILE A 65 12.31 -8.06 -3.31
C ILE A 65 11.19 -7.02 -3.39
N ALA A 66 10.35 -6.92 -2.36
CA ALA A 66 9.28 -5.94 -2.29
C ALA A 66 9.83 -4.50 -2.32
N LEU A 67 10.86 -4.22 -1.51
CA LEU A 67 11.47 -2.89 -1.44
C LEU A 67 12.23 -2.52 -2.72
N ASP A 68 13.02 -3.43 -3.29
CA ASP A 68 13.70 -3.22 -4.57
C ASP A 68 12.70 -2.94 -5.70
N THR A 69 11.60 -3.70 -5.74
CA THR A 69 10.55 -3.50 -6.73
C THR A 69 9.91 -2.12 -6.63
N VAL A 70 9.55 -1.68 -5.42
CA VAL A 70 8.97 -0.34 -5.20
C VAL A 70 9.96 0.77 -5.59
N CYS A 71 11.24 0.62 -5.22
CA CYS A 71 12.28 1.57 -5.63
C CYS A 71 12.38 1.67 -7.15
N ARG A 72 12.36 0.54 -7.87
CA ARG A 72 12.41 0.51 -9.35
C ARG A 72 11.21 1.18 -10.00
N VAL A 73 10.01 0.98 -9.45
CA VAL A 73 8.80 1.65 -9.97
C VAL A 73 8.91 3.16 -9.76
N ARG A 74 9.36 3.60 -8.57
CA ARG A 74 9.57 5.03 -8.31
C ARG A 74 10.58 5.65 -9.28
N THR A 75 11.74 5.01 -9.48
CA THR A 75 12.77 5.52 -10.40
C THR A 75 12.38 5.50 -11.88
N ARG A 76 11.34 4.75 -12.26
CA ARG A 76 10.80 4.76 -13.63
C ARG A 76 9.82 5.91 -13.89
N ILE A 77 9.32 6.50 -12.82
CA ILE A 77 8.32 7.55 -12.84
C ILE A 77 8.98 8.94 -12.80
N ASP A 78 10.12 9.05 -12.12
CA ASP A 78 11.01 10.22 -12.17
C ASP A 78 11.67 10.38 -13.55
#